data_AF-R7YM74-F1
#
_entry.id   AF-R7YM74-F1
#
_cell.length_a   1.000
_cell.length_b   1.000
_cell.length_c   1.000
_cell.angle_alpha   90.00
_cell.angle_beta   90.00
_cell.angle_gamma   90.00
#
_symmetry.space_group_name_H-M   'P 1'
#
loop_
_entity.id
_entity.type
_entity.pdbx_description
1 polymer ?
#
loop_
_entity_poly.entity_id
_entity_poly.type
_entity_poly.pdbx_seq_one_letter_code
_entity_poly.pdbx_strand_id
1 'polypeptide(L)'
;MFYCNGQSIIPWDRALPEGTEEYRVCSMYYDRGTFYAINYDATKYQVGDGDDGDGPACPEHGGHNSPHYMDWFCLGFRDAGEAPDRCRLSSATVPIGQHTLCAHLSREHWPGQLFSEIYHADDQSQKGGLVGELPIILALVAFSIHPQLLQYALISQFCNGVWTLDPDQQHGRFARRGMVVTVWCAPSSSRAALEAYELGGYGCMFH
;
A
#
# COMPACT_ATOMS: atom_id res chain seq x y z
N MET A 1 -5.44 15.41 -6.69
CA MET A 1 -5.37 14.89 -5.31
C MET A 1 -6.72 14.25 -4.99
N PHE A 2 -6.81 13.43 -3.95
CA PHE A 2 -8.07 12.84 -3.51
C PHE A 2 -8.32 13.19 -2.05
N TYR A 3 -9.58 13.34 -1.68
CA TYR A 3 -10.01 13.52 -0.31
C TYR A 3 -10.97 12.39 0.07
N CYS A 4 -10.72 11.74 1.20
CA CYS A 4 -11.61 10.72 1.75
C CYS A 4 -12.29 11.29 3.00
N ASN A 5 -13.63 11.29 3.03
CA ASN A 5 -14.41 11.75 4.17
C ASN A 5 -14.87 10.60 5.09
N GLY A 6 -14.32 9.39 4.91
CA GLY A 6 -14.71 8.17 5.60
C GLY A 6 -15.96 7.49 5.04
N GLN A 7 -16.61 8.06 4.03
CA GLN A 7 -17.75 7.46 3.32
C GLN A 7 -17.49 7.29 1.83
N SER A 8 -16.81 8.27 1.22
CA SER A 8 -16.45 8.26 -0.19
C SER A 8 -15.10 8.94 -0.41
N ILE A 9 -14.49 8.61 -1.54
CA ILE A 9 -13.35 9.33 -2.10
C ILE A 9 -13.86 10.33 -3.13
N ILE A 10 -13.39 11.57 -3.08
CA ILE A 10 -13.71 12.60 -4.08
C ILE A 10 -12.44 13.19 -4.69
N PRO A 11 -12.47 13.63 -5.96
CA PRO A 11 -11.42 14.46 -6.52
C PRO A 11 -11.26 15.71 -5.65
N TRP A 12 -10.00 16.05 -5.36
CA TRP A 12 -9.65 17.30 -4.70
C TRP A 12 -8.76 18.12 -5.63
N ASP A 13 -9.33 19.22 -6.13
CA ASP A 13 -8.74 20.16 -7.09
C ASP A 13 -8.26 21.47 -6.43
N ARG A 14 -8.39 21.57 -5.11
CA ARG A 14 -7.98 22.74 -4.31
C ARG A 14 -6.63 22.49 -3.63
N ALA A 15 -6.07 23.55 -3.04
CA ALA A 15 -4.95 23.42 -2.11
C ALA A 15 -5.31 22.52 -0.92
N LEU A 16 -4.30 21.95 -0.26
CA LEU A 16 -4.49 21.25 1.01
C LEU A 16 -5.12 22.21 2.03
N PRO A 17 -6.14 21.77 2.79
CA PRO A 17 -6.72 22.58 3.86
C PRO A 17 -5.65 23.05 4.87
N GLU A 18 -5.82 24.24 5.41
CA GLU A 18 -4.95 24.72 6.49
C GLU A 18 -5.02 23.79 7.71
N GLY A 19 -3.88 23.52 8.34
CA GLY A 19 -3.78 22.57 9.45
C GLY A 19 -3.72 21.09 9.03
N THR A 20 -3.59 20.80 7.74
CA THR A 20 -3.33 19.43 7.28
C THR A 20 -1.87 19.06 7.59
N GLU A 21 -1.65 17.88 8.16
CA GLU A 21 -0.32 17.36 8.47
C GLU A 21 0.00 16.14 7.60
N GLU A 22 1.26 16.00 7.17
CA GLU A 22 1.69 14.80 6.48
C GLU A 22 1.65 13.62 7.44
N TYR A 23 0.92 12.55 7.07
CA TYR A 23 0.84 11.35 7.88
C TYR A 23 2.01 10.42 7.58
N ARG A 24 2.07 9.92 6.34
CA ARG A 24 3.12 9.02 5.82
C ARG A 24 3.23 9.13 4.30
N VAL A 25 4.41 8.78 3.78
CA VAL A 25 4.67 8.63 2.36
C VAL A 25 5.25 7.24 2.07
N CYS A 26 4.93 6.69 0.90
CA CYS A 26 5.52 5.46 0.40
C CYS A 26 5.81 5.62 -1.09
N SER A 27 6.96 5.13 -1.53
CA SER A 27 7.20 4.84 -2.95
C SER A 27 7.12 3.36 -3.16
N MET A 28 6.37 2.94 -4.17
CA MET A 28 6.13 1.54 -4.48
C MET A 28 6.29 1.31 -5.98
N TYR A 29 6.95 0.23 -6.37
CA TYR A 29 7.00 -0.20 -7.76
C TYR A 29 6.69 -1.69 -7.89
N TYR A 30 6.19 -2.07 -9.06
CA TYR A 30 5.85 -3.44 -9.41
C TYR A 30 6.73 -3.92 -10.56
N ASP A 31 7.41 -5.05 -10.40
CA ASP A 31 8.11 -5.72 -11.49
C ASP A 31 8.08 -7.25 -11.32
N ARG A 32 7.92 -7.96 -12.45
CA ARG A 32 7.97 -9.44 -12.52
C ARG A 32 7.12 -10.18 -11.47
N GLY A 33 5.96 -9.64 -11.11
CA GLY A 33 5.08 -10.25 -10.12
C GLY A 33 5.33 -9.78 -8.69
N THR A 34 6.39 -9.01 -8.42
CA THR A 34 6.76 -8.58 -7.08
C THR A 34 6.52 -7.07 -6.92
N PHE A 35 5.96 -6.71 -5.77
CA PHE A 35 5.90 -5.36 -5.28
C PHE A 35 7.09 -5.05 -4.38
N TYR A 36 7.65 -3.88 -4.59
CA TYR A 36 8.75 -3.34 -3.82
C TYR A 36 8.33 -1.97 -3.29
N ALA A 37 8.69 -1.66 -2.05
CA ALA A 37 8.34 -0.40 -1.42
C ALA A 37 9.44 0.12 -0.49
N ILE A 38 9.42 1.43 -0.32
CA ILE A 38 10.22 2.19 0.64
C ILE A 38 9.35 3.30 1.25
N ASN A 39 9.62 3.66 2.50
CA ASN A 39 8.81 4.60 3.29
C ASN A 39 9.21 6.08 3.09
N TYR A 40 9.70 6.43 1.91
CA TYR A 40 10.02 7.81 1.51
C TYR A 40 9.75 8.03 0.02
N ASP A 41 9.83 9.30 -0.42
CA ASP A 41 9.63 9.72 -1.81
C ASP A 41 10.89 9.48 -2.66
N ALA A 42 10.88 8.41 -3.47
CA ALA A 42 11.96 7.98 -4.35
C ALA A 42 12.23 8.98 -5.50
N THR A 43 11.35 9.97 -5.70
CA THR A 43 11.59 11.05 -6.68
C THR A 43 12.41 12.19 -6.11
N LYS A 44 12.54 12.24 -4.78
CA LYS A 44 13.30 13.26 -4.04
C LYS A 44 14.63 12.75 -3.50
N TYR A 45 14.69 11.48 -3.14
CA TYR A 45 15.87 10.85 -2.55
C TYR A 45 16.29 9.65 -3.37
N GLN A 46 17.61 9.47 -3.52
CA GLN A 46 18.17 8.32 -4.19
C GLN A 46 17.88 7.05 -3.39
N VAL A 47 17.42 6.02 -4.10
CA VAL A 47 17.23 4.67 -3.56
C VAL A 47 18.47 3.85 -3.91
N GLY A 48 18.88 2.94 -3.01
CA GLY A 48 19.94 2.00 -3.34
C GLY A 48 19.57 1.17 -4.57
N ASP A 49 20.56 0.95 -5.44
CA ASP A 49 20.44 0.15 -6.66
C ASP A 49 20.76 -1.33 -6.43
N GLY A 50 21.05 -1.71 -5.18
CA GLY A 50 21.46 -3.05 -4.80
C GLY A 50 22.86 -3.43 -5.27
N ASP A 51 23.67 -2.48 -5.76
CA ASP A 51 25.09 -2.71 -6.05
C ASP A 51 25.90 -2.44 -4.77
N ASP A 52 26.09 -3.48 -3.96
CA ASP A 52 26.96 -3.45 -2.78
C ASP A 52 28.47 -3.37 -3.12
N GLY A 53 28.82 -3.04 -4.37
CA GLY A 53 30.11 -2.48 -4.76
C GLY A 53 31.35 -3.28 -4.37
N ASP A 54 31.63 -4.40 -5.07
CA ASP A 54 33.00 -4.96 -5.19
C ASP A 54 33.74 -4.37 -6.43
N GLY A 55 33.39 -3.15 -6.84
CA GLY A 55 34.01 -2.38 -7.93
C GLY A 55 34.89 -1.23 -7.44
N PRO A 56 35.92 -0.81 -8.19
CA PRO A 56 36.91 0.16 -7.70
C PRO A 56 36.23 1.50 -7.41
N ALA A 57 36.39 1.92 -6.16
CA ALA A 57 35.80 3.11 -5.54
C ALA A 57 35.58 4.28 -6.52
N CYS A 58 34.31 4.58 -6.79
CA CYS A 58 33.92 5.93 -7.18
C CYS A 58 34.42 6.90 -6.09
N PRO A 59 34.94 8.09 -6.47
CA PRO A 59 35.68 8.94 -5.57
C PRO A 59 34.83 9.32 -4.36
N GLU A 60 35.33 8.94 -3.19
CA GLU A 60 34.75 9.17 -1.86
C GLU A 60 34.11 10.56 -1.75
N HIS A 61 32.79 10.61 -1.92
CA HIS A 61 32.01 11.69 -1.34
C HIS A 61 31.67 11.27 0.08
N GLY A 62 32.59 11.65 0.97
CA GLY A 62 32.42 11.87 2.40
C GLY A 62 31.39 11.00 3.10
N GLY A 63 31.87 10.12 3.98
CA GLY A 63 31.06 9.40 4.96
C GLY A 63 30.01 10.31 5.60
N HIS A 64 28.76 10.09 5.22
CA HIS A 64 27.61 10.66 5.88
C HIS A 64 26.67 9.50 6.17
N ASN A 65 26.42 9.28 7.46
CA ASN A 65 25.19 8.69 7.98
C ASN A 65 24.00 9.50 7.43
N SER A 66 23.68 9.36 6.15
CA SER A 66 22.46 9.91 5.59
C SER A 66 21.38 8.87 5.88
N PRO A 67 20.40 9.15 6.75
CA PRO A 67 19.35 8.20 7.12
C PRO A 67 18.39 7.83 5.96
N HIS A 68 18.76 8.16 4.72
CA HIS A 68 17.92 8.08 3.53
C HIS A 68 18.45 7.09 2.46
N TYR A 69 19.53 6.36 2.74
CA TYR A 69 19.99 5.28 1.86
C TYR A 69 19.33 3.97 2.33
N MET A 70 18.16 3.65 1.77
CA MET A 70 17.55 2.32 1.95
C MET A 70 17.39 1.66 0.60
N ASP A 71 17.60 0.36 0.55
CA ASP A 71 17.22 -0.47 -0.58
C ASP A 71 15.72 -0.71 -0.65
N TRP A 72 15.27 -1.14 -1.82
CA TRP A 72 13.91 -1.57 -2.05
C TRP A 72 13.59 -2.82 -1.25
N PHE A 73 12.49 -2.79 -0.51
CA PHE A 73 12.01 -3.95 0.23
C PHE A 73 10.84 -4.60 -0.48
N CYS A 74 10.84 -5.93 -0.56
CA CYS A 74 9.66 -6.66 -1.01
C CYS A 74 8.49 -6.40 -0.06
N LEU A 75 7.30 -6.20 -0.63
CA LEU A 75 6.07 -6.19 0.14
C LEU A 75 5.95 -7.48 0.95
N GLY A 76 5.58 -7.35 2.23
CA GLY A 76 5.28 -8.48 3.08
C GLY A 76 4.03 -8.24 3.92
N PHE A 77 3.65 -9.29 4.65
CA PHE A 77 2.49 -9.29 5.53
C PHE A 77 2.89 -9.70 6.95
N ARG A 78 2.25 -9.11 7.96
CA ARG A 78 2.32 -9.59 9.34
C ARG A 78 0.96 -10.15 9.75
N ASP A 79 0.97 -11.16 10.60
CA ASP A 79 -0.24 -11.63 11.26
C ASP A 79 -0.74 -10.54 12.21
N ALA A 80 -1.92 -9.99 11.90
CA ALA A 80 -2.57 -8.95 12.69
C ALA A 80 -3.66 -9.51 13.62
N GLY A 81 -3.66 -10.83 13.83
CA GLY A 81 -4.63 -11.54 14.66
C GLY A 81 -5.91 -11.85 13.91
N GLU A 82 -6.99 -12.03 14.67
CA GLU A 82 -8.31 -12.37 14.16
C GLU A 82 -9.31 -11.24 14.41
N ALA A 83 -10.11 -10.92 13.41
CA ALA A 83 -11.28 -10.07 13.56
C ALA A 83 -12.44 -10.83 14.24
N PRO A 84 -13.47 -10.14 14.77
CA PRO A 84 -14.57 -10.76 15.52
C PRO A 84 -15.33 -11.89 14.80
N ASP A 85 -15.29 -11.91 13.47
CA ASP A 85 -15.92 -12.92 12.60
C ASP A 85 -15.00 -14.12 12.27
N ARG A 86 -13.90 -14.30 13.02
CA ARG A 86 -12.85 -15.31 12.79
C ARG A 86 -12.14 -15.13 11.44
N CYS A 87 -12.14 -13.91 10.92
CA CYS A 87 -11.35 -13.53 9.76
C CYS A 87 -9.90 -13.30 10.20
N ARG A 88 -8.95 -14.05 9.62
CA ARG A 88 -7.52 -13.89 9.95
C ARG A 88 -6.95 -12.71 9.17
N LEU A 89 -6.37 -11.76 9.89
CA LEU A 89 -5.95 -10.48 9.32
C LEU A 89 -4.49 -10.52 8.90
N SER A 90 -4.24 -10.12 7.66
CA SER A 90 -2.91 -9.82 7.13
C SER A 90 -2.69 -8.32 7.16
N SER A 91 -1.59 -7.85 7.75
CA SER A 91 -1.19 -6.44 7.73
C SER A 91 -0.08 -6.21 6.70
N ALA A 92 -0.39 -5.50 5.62
CA ALA A 92 0.58 -5.14 4.58
C ALA A 92 1.58 -4.09 5.09
N THR A 93 2.88 -4.38 4.97
CA THR A 93 3.97 -3.56 5.53
C THR A 93 5.31 -3.83 4.84
N VAL A 94 6.28 -2.94 5.04
CA VAL A 94 7.70 -3.13 4.71
C VAL A 94 8.59 -2.67 5.89
N PRO A 95 9.81 -3.21 6.07
CA PRO A 95 10.45 -4.26 5.30
C PRO A 95 10.18 -5.69 5.82
N ILE A 96 9.44 -5.82 6.92
CA ILE A 96 9.36 -7.05 7.72
C ILE A 96 7.99 -7.72 7.54
N GLY A 97 7.98 -8.96 7.06
CA GLY A 97 6.79 -9.80 7.02
C GLY A 97 7.04 -11.15 6.35
N GLN A 98 6.02 -11.99 6.35
CA GLN A 98 5.93 -13.15 5.48
C GLN A 98 5.55 -12.71 4.05
N HIS A 99 5.95 -13.49 3.05
CA HIS A 99 5.72 -13.15 1.65
C HIS A 99 4.26 -13.35 1.21
N THR A 100 3.47 -14.12 1.96
CA THR A 100 2.09 -14.47 1.60
C THR A 100 1.09 -13.95 2.63
N LEU A 101 -0.16 -13.76 2.21
CA LEU A 101 -1.27 -13.49 3.11
C LEU A 101 -1.40 -14.61 4.17
N CYS A 102 -1.86 -14.27 5.37
CA CYS A 102 -2.06 -15.24 6.45
C CYS A 102 -3.16 -16.27 6.12
N ALA A 103 -4.22 -15.82 5.47
CA ALA A 103 -5.32 -16.62 4.94
C ALA A 103 -6.11 -15.77 3.93
N HIS A 104 -6.88 -16.41 3.06
CA HIS A 104 -8.02 -15.83 2.34
C HIS A 104 -8.89 -16.96 1.79
N LEU A 105 -10.17 -16.74 1.52
CA LEU A 105 -10.96 -17.79 0.87
C LEU A 105 -10.64 -17.84 -0.61
N SER A 106 -10.69 -19.03 -1.22
CA SER A 106 -10.54 -19.20 -2.67
C SER A 106 -11.61 -18.46 -3.50
N ARG A 107 -12.75 -18.12 -2.88
CA ARG A 107 -13.84 -17.34 -3.49
C ARG A 107 -13.70 -15.83 -3.32
N GLU A 108 -12.77 -15.35 -2.49
CA GLU A 108 -12.51 -13.92 -2.33
C GLU A 108 -11.75 -13.42 -3.56
N HIS A 109 -12.25 -12.37 -4.19
CA HIS A 109 -11.68 -11.84 -5.44
C HIS A 109 -10.60 -10.76 -5.19
N TRP A 110 -10.64 -10.10 -4.03
CA TRP A 110 -9.71 -9.03 -3.69
C TRP A 110 -8.23 -9.45 -3.73
N PRO A 111 -7.82 -10.68 -3.36
CA PRO A 111 -6.40 -11.05 -3.41
C PRO A 111 -5.87 -11.01 -4.84
N GLY A 112 -6.58 -11.60 -5.80
CA GLY A 112 -6.18 -11.61 -7.21
C GLY A 112 -6.25 -10.22 -7.87
N GLN A 113 -7.10 -9.34 -7.35
CA GLN A 113 -7.20 -7.96 -7.85
C GLN A 113 -6.09 -7.06 -7.32
N LEU A 114 -5.67 -7.21 -6.07
CA LEU A 114 -4.62 -6.39 -5.47
C LEU A 114 -3.23 -6.96 -5.75
N PHE A 115 -3.09 -8.28 -5.72
CA PHE A 115 -1.81 -8.97 -5.75
C PHE A 115 -1.65 -9.91 -6.94
N SER A 116 -0.40 -10.25 -7.22
CA SER A 116 -0.04 -11.44 -7.99
C SER A 116 -0.15 -12.69 -7.10
N GLU A 117 -0.23 -13.85 -7.73
CA GLU A 117 -0.41 -15.14 -7.04
C GLU A 117 0.70 -15.47 -6.04
N ILE A 118 1.91 -14.90 -6.18
CA ILE A 118 3.03 -15.14 -5.26
C ILE A 118 2.78 -14.60 -3.84
N TYR A 119 1.77 -13.75 -3.66
CA TYR A 119 1.34 -13.19 -2.38
C TYR A 119 0.12 -13.90 -1.80
N HIS A 120 -0.51 -14.80 -2.55
CA HIS A 120 -1.71 -15.49 -2.08
C HIS A 120 -1.38 -16.41 -0.90
N ALA A 121 -2.36 -16.62 -0.03
CA ALA A 121 -2.16 -17.48 1.14
C ALA A 121 -1.97 -18.93 0.69
N ASP A 122 -1.12 -19.66 1.42
CA ASP A 122 -1.01 -21.11 1.26
C ASP A 122 -2.29 -21.81 1.75
N ASP A 123 -2.90 -21.29 2.82
CA ASP A 123 -4.20 -21.73 3.30
C ASP A 123 -5.33 -20.88 2.71
N GLN A 124 -6.02 -21.44 1.70
CA GLN A 124 -7.16 -20.80 1.06
C GLN A 124 -8.54 -21.29 1.57
N SER A 125 -8.55 -21.94 2.74
CA SER A 125 -9.74 -22.53 3.35
C SER A 125 -10.39 -21.66 4.43
N GLN A 126 -9.69 -20.60 4.87
CA GLN A 126 -10.12 -19.71 5.94
C GLN A 126 -10.40 -18.30 5.41
N LYS A 127 -11.36 -17.61 6.04
CA LYS A 127 -11.66 -16.21 5.74
C LYS A 127 -10.46 -15.33 6.06
N GLY A 128 -10.06 -14.51 5.10
CA GLY A 128 -8.93 -13.60 5.23
C GLY A 128 -9.35 -12.15 5.11
N GLY A 129 -8.60 -11.27 5.76
CA GLY A 129 -8.82 -9.85 5.69
C GLY A 129 -7.52 -9.09 5.56
N LEU A 130 -7.58 -7.92 4.92
CA LEU A 130 -6.41 -7.08 4.73
C LEU A 130 -6.54 -5.79 5.54
N VAL A 131 -5.48 -5.50 6.29
CA VAL A 131 -5.21 -4.20 6.93
C VAL A 131 -3.75 -3.81 6.59
N GLY A 132 -3.23 -2.74 7.18
CA GLY A 132 -1.83 -2.36 7.01
C GLY A 132 -1.65 -0.89 6.70
N GLU A 133 -0.43 -0.54 6.29
CA GLU A 133 -0.03 0.85 6.10
C GLU A 133 -0.85 1.50 4.97
N LEU A 134 -1.54 2.60 5.27
CA LEU A 134 -2.40 3.32 4.35
C LEU A 134 -1.73 3.64 3.00
N PRO A 135 -0.50 4.19 2.95
CA PRO A 135 0.11 4.47 1.65
C PRO A 135 0.39 3.21 0.82
N ILE A 136 0.65 2.06 1.47
CA ILE A 136 0.80 0.77 0.78
C ILE A 136 -0.55 0.27 0.27
N ILE A 137 -1.59 0.30 1.10
CA ILE A 137 -2.93 -0.14 0.69
C ILE A 137 -3.46 0.70 -0.48
N LEU A 138 -3.32 2.03 -0.40
CA LEU A 138 -3.73 2.93 -1.48
C LEU A 138 -2.91 2.69 -2.75
N ALA A 139 -1.62 2.41 -2.64
CA ALA A 139 -0.80 2.02 -3.78
C ALA A 139 -1.31 0.73 -4.41
N LEU A 140 -1.60 -0.31 -3.63
CA LEU A 140 -2.14 -1.59 -4.12
C LEU A 140 -3.46 -1.41 -4.87
N VAL A 141 -4.39 -0.61 -4.35
CA VAL A 141 -5.63 -0.26 -5.06
C VAL A 141 -5.32 0.48 -6.36
N ALA A 142 -4.41 1.45 -6.34
CA ALA A 142 -4.04 2.16 -7.56
C ALA A 142 -3.33 1.26 -8.59
N PHE A 143 -2.62 0.21 -8.15
CA PHE A 143 -2.05 -0.83 -9.00
C PHE A 143 -3.10 -1.82 -9.53
N SER A 144 -4.21 -2.04 -8.83
CA SER A 144 -5.33 -2.83 -9.37
C SER A 144 -6.10 -2.09 -10.47
N ILE A 145 -5.91 -0.77 -10.59
CA ILE A 145 -6.56 0.08 -11.59
C ILE A 145 -5.60 0.43 -12.74
N HIS A 146 -6.09 0.35 -13.98
CA HIS A 146 -5.34 0.81 -15.15
C HIS A 146 -4.95 2.31 -15.00
N PRO A 147 -3.69 2.73 -15.27
CA PRO A 147 -3.25 4.10 -15.02
C PRO A 147 -4.14 5.19 -15.63
N GLN A 148 -4.64 4.95 -16.85
CA GLN A 148 -5.52 5.88 -17.56
C GLN A 148 -6.91 6.04 -16.90
N LEU A 149 -7.35 5.05 -16.12
CA LEU A 149 -8.64 5.05 -15.44
C LEU A 149 -8.53 5.50 -13.98
N LEU A 150 -7.31 5.60 -13.42
CA LEU A 150 -7.07 5.82 -12.00
C LEU A 150 -7.86 7.00 -11.42
N GLN A 151 -7.89 8.13 -12.13
CA GLN A 151 -8.59 9.33 -11.66
C GLN A 151 -10.09 9.13 -11.48
N TYR A 152 -10.70 8.29 -12.33
CA TYR A 152 -12.13 8.03 -12.31
C TYR A 152 -12.48 6.82 -11.45
N ALA A 153 -11.78 5.71 -11.65
CA ALA A 153 -12.13 4.44 -11.03
C ALA A 153 -11.84 4.45 -9.52
N LEU A 154 -10.79 5.12 -9.02
CA LEU A 154 -10.50 5.12 -7.58
C LEU A 154 -11.69 5.60 -6.72
N ILE A 155 -12.46 6.55 -7.23
CA ILE A 155 -13.64 7.12 -6.57
C ILE A 155 -14.73 6.06 -6.37
N SER A 156 -14.93 5.19 -7.37
CA SER A 156 -15.97 4.16 -7.31
C SER A 156 -15.57 2.95 -6.46
N GLN A 157 -14.29 2.86 -6.05
CA GLN A 157 -13.75 1.71 -5.31
C GLN A 157 -13.86 1.90 -3.80
N PHE A 158 -14.34 3.05 -3.34
CA PHE A 158 -14.60 3.32 -1.92
C PHE A 158 -15.95 4.02 -1.76
N CYS A 159 -16.95 3.27 -1.27
CA CYS A 159 -18.32 3.72 -1.13
C CYS A 159 -18.92 3.24 0.19
N ASN A 160 -19.67 4.10 0.87
CA ASN A 160 -20.26 3.84 2.18
C ASN A 160 -19.22 3.38 3.23
N GLY A 161 -17.99 3.89 3.13
CA GLY A 161 -16.89 3.55 4.04
C GLY A 161 -16.25 2.18 3.79
N VAL A 162 -16.58 1.51 2.68
CA VAL A 162 -16.10 0.17 2.35
C VAL A 162 -15.34 0.20 1.04
N TRP A 163 -14.21 -0.51 0.99
CA TRP A 163 -13.51 -0.76 -0.26
C TRP A 163 -14.23 -1.86 -1.05
N THR A 164 -14.53 -1.57 -2.31
CA THR A 164 -15.19 -2.50 -3.22
C THR A 164 -14.41 -2.56 -4.51
N LEU A 165 -13.82 -3.71 -4.79
CA LEU A 165 -13.09 -3.96 -6.02
C LEU A 165 -13.99 -4.61 -7.07
N ASP A 166 -13.96 -4.12 -8.30
CA ASP A 166 -14.77 -4.64 -9.40
C ASP A 166 -14.18 -5.98 -9.92
N PRO A 167 -14.82 -7.13 -9.65
CA PRO A 167 -14.27 -8.46 -9.96
C PRO A 167 -14.00 -8.67 -11.45
N ASP A 168 -14.71 -7.96 -12.33
CA ASP A 168 -14.56 -8.07 -13.78
C ASP A 168 -13.47 -7.13 -14.32
N GLN A 169 -12.95 -6.22 -13.49
CA GLN A 169 -11.89 -5.30 -13.87
C GLN A 169 -10.55 -6.02 -13.97
N GLN A 170 -9.92 -5.97 -15.15
CA GLN A 170 -8.53 -6.41 -15.31
C GLN A 170 -7.60 -5.60 -14.41
N HIS A 171 -6.65 -6.27 -13.76
CA HIS A 171 -5.70 -5.60 -12.90
C HIS A 171 -4.82 -4.61 -13.69
N GLY A 172 -4.57 -3.44 -13.11
CA GLY A 172 -3.69 -2.41 -13.69
C GLY A 172 -2.19 -2.61 -13.44
N ARG A 173 -1.77 -3.79 -13.00
CA ARG A 173 -0.36 -4.11 -12.71
C ARG A 173 0.42 -4.25 -14.01
N PHE A 174 1.40 -3.38 -14.23
CA PHE A 174 2.33 -3.41 -15.36
C PHE A 174 3.76 -3.43 -14.86
N ALA A 175 4.63 -4.23 -15.50
CA ALA A 175 6.04 -4.29 -15.15
C ALA A 175 6.69 -2.90 -15.19
N ARG A 176 7.53 -2.61 -14.19
CA ARG A 176 8.26 -1.35 -14.00
C ARG A 176 7.35 -0.13 -13.77
N ARG A 177 6.10 -0.34 -13.37
CA ARG A 177 5.22 0.76 -12.94
C ARG A 177 5.59 1.15 -11.51
N GLY A 178 5.94 2.42 -11.31
CA GLY A 178 6.20 3.03 -10.01
C GLY A 178 5.15 4.05 -9.62
N MET A 179 5.02 4.33 -8.33
CA MET A 179 4.09 5.30 -7.78
C MET A 179 4.60 5.82 -6.43
N VAL A 180 4.36 7.10 -6.17
CA VAL A 180 4.52 7.70 -4.85
C VAL A 180 3.14 8.00 -4.29
N VAL A 181 2.88 7.57 -3.07
CA VAL A 181 1.64 7.84 -2.33
C VAL A 181 1.99 8.61 -1.07
N THR A 182 1.49 9.83 -0.98
CA THR A 182 1.55 10.65 0.24
C THR A 182 0.16 10.74 0.86
N VAL A 183 0.04 10.29 2.10
CA VAL A 183 -1.18 10.38 2.89
C VAL A 183 -1.07 11.57 3.82
N TRP A 184 -2.11 12.39 3.82
CA TRP A 184 -2.24 13.58 4.64
C TRP A 184 -3.37 13.40 5.66
N CYS A 185 -3.14 13.81 6.90
CA CYS A 185 -4.18 13.86 7.93
C CYS A 185 -4.95 15.18 7.80
N ALA A 186 -6.23 15.09 7.43
CA ALA A 186 -7.11 16.24 7.35
C ALA A 186 -7.35 16.86 8.76
N PRO A 187 -7.63 18.17 8.86
CA PRO A 187 -7.89 18.84 10.15
C PRO A 187 -9.08 18.28 10.94
N SER A 188 -10.02 17.63 10.25
CA SER A 188 -11.19 16.96 10.83
C SER A 188 -10.90 15.54 11.36
N SER A 189 -9.68 15.03 11.13
CA SER A 189 -9.24 13.71 11.56
C SER A 189 -8.04 13.84 12.52
N SER A 190 -7.52 12.70 12.97
CA SER A 190 -6.30 12.67 13.77
C SER A 190 -5.36 11.57 13.30
N ARG A 191 -4.07 11.74 13.59
CA ARG A 191 -3.05 10.71 13.38
C ARG A 191 -3.45 9.38 14.03
N ALA A 192 -3.94 9.42 15.26
CA ALA A 192 -4.39 8.23 16.00
C ALA A 192 -5.57 7.52 15.31
N ALA A 193 -6.48 8.26 14.67
CA ALA A 193 -7.58 7.65 13.92
C ALA A 193 -7.08 6.92 12.65
N LEU A 194 -6.09 7.50 11.96
CA LEU A 194 -5.44 6.84 10.82
C LEU A 194 -4.68 5.59 11.26
N GLU A 195 -3.94 5.66 12.36
CA GLU A 195 -3.24 4.50 12.94
C GLU A 195 -4.23 3.40 13.35
N ALA A 196 -5.34 3.77 14.00
CA ALA A 196 -6.40 2.81 14.32
C ALA A 196 -6.99 2.18 13.06
N TYR A 197 -7.12 2.92 11.97
CA TYR A 197 -7.58 2.40 10.69
C TYR A 197 -6.58 1.41 10.06
N GLU A 198 -5.28 1.72 10.08
CA GLU A 198 -4.21 0.81 9.63
C GLU A 198 -4.17 -0.50 10.42
N LEU A 199 -4.55 -0.46 11.70
CA LEU A 199 -4.59 -1.61 12.61
C LEU A 199 -5.93 -2.37 12.59
N GLY A 200 -6.88 -1.98 11.73
CA GLY A 200 -8.18 -2.66 11.64
C GLY A 200 -9.17 -2.30 12.75
N GLY A 201 -8.96 -1.18 13.47
CA GLY A 201 -9.88 -0.68 14.51
C GLY A 201 -11.29 -0.33 14.01
N TYR A 202 -11.47 -0.28 12.69
CA TYR A 202 -12.77 -0.07 12.01
C TYR A 202 -13.18 -1.29 11.16
N GLY A 203 -12.57 -2.45 11.41
CA GLY A 203 -12.65 -3.64 10.57
C GLY A 203 -11.53 -3.70 9.53
N CYS A 204 -11.45 -4.84 8.84
CA CYS A 204 -10.55 -5.02 7.70
C CYS A 204 -10.96 -4.12 6.53
N MET A 205 -9.96 -3.66 5.76
CA MET A 205 -10.18 -2.86 4.57
C MET A 205 -10.76 -3.71 3.42
N PHE A 206 -10.34 -4.97 3.33
CA PHE A 206 -10.84 -5.97 2.37
C PHE A 206 -11.15 -7.29 3.09
N HIS A 207 -12.19 -8.00 2.65
CA HIS A 207 -12.68 -9.26 3.21
C HIS A 207 -13.48 -10.08 2.19
#